data_AF-A0A1M4S0C0-F1
#
_entry.id   AF-A0A1M4S0C0-F1
#
_cell.length_a   1.000
_cell.length_b   1.000
_cell.length_c   1.000
_cell.angle_alpha   90.00
_cell.angle_beta   90.00
_cell.angle_gamma   90.00
#
_symmetry.space_group_name_H-M   'P 1'
#
loop_
_entity.id
_entity.type
_entity.pdbx_description
1 polymer ?
#
loop_
_entity_poly.entity_id
_entity_poly.type
_entity_poly.pdbx_seq_one_letter_code
_entity_poly.pdbx_strand_id
1 'polypeptide(L)'
;MPGCRSSVPAVHRSRARIQPPGTLGRVTDTKTRKDGRSPNELRSISITRNWQVNGEGSVLVEFGRTRVLCVASFVEGVPRWRKGGGEGWVTAEYAMLPRAGSERSGRESVRGKIGGRTHEISRLIGRSLRGVVDVAALGENTITLDCDVLQADGGTRTAAVTGAYVALADAVAWGTRRGYVKARAGKPVIADSVSAVSVGIIDGIPCLDLPYEEDVRAQTDMNVVQTGAGNFIEVQGTAEHAPFDRTELGTLLDLATKGNAELAALQARVLAGPDDVPFTVSTCEQAVQSPAGTGPAAGVEEG
;
A
#
# COMPACT_ATOMS: atom_id res chain seq x y z
N MET A 1 -10.27 -64.62 -62.44
CA MET A 1 -8.80 -64.55 -62.54
C MET A 1 -8.40 -63.10 -62.84
N PRO A 2 -7.51 -62.43 -62.10
CA PRO A 2 -7.27 -62.43 -60.66
C PRO A 2 -7.53 -61.04 -60.02
N GLY A 3 -7.85 -61.04 -58.73
CA GLY A 3 -7.97 -59.84 -57.90
C GLY A 3 -6.60 -59.32 -57.45
N CYS A 4 -6.47 -57.99 -57.39
CA CYS A 4 -5.27 -57.31 -56.92
C CYS A 4 -5.36 -57.15 -55.39
N ARG A 5 -4.42 -57.77 -54.67
CA ARG A 5 -4.23 -57.62 -53.22
C ARG A 5 -3.32 -56.42 -52.97
N SER A 6 -3.77 -55.44 -52.18
CA SER A 6 -2.87 -54.52 -51.48
C SER A 6 -2.99 -54.76 -49.97
N SER A 7 -1.89 -55.16 -49.37
CA SER A 7 -1.72 -55.42 -47.94
C SER A 7 -1.40 -54.11 -47.22
N VAL A 8 -2.27 -53.70 -46.29
CA VAL A 8 -1.99 -52.63 -45.33
C VAL A 8 -1.38 -53.26 -44.06
N PRO A 9 -0.27 -52.74 -43.49
CA PRO A 9 0.30 -53.27 -42.25
C PRO A 9 -0.53 -52.88 -41.03
N ALA A 10 -0.68 -53.80 -40.08
CA ALA A 10 -1.33 -53.58 -38.80
C ALA A 10 -0.49 -52.66 -37.90
N VAL A 11 -1.06 -51.53 -37.47
CA VAL A 11 -0.46 -50.63 -36.49
C VAL A 11 -0.75 -51.16 -35.07
N HIS A 12 0.32 -51.51 -34.35
CA HIS A 12 0.29 -51.87 -32.93
C HIS A 12 -0.29 -50.71 -32.09
N ARG A 13 -1.46 -50.93 -31.47
CA ARG A 13 -1.94 -50.06 -30.39
C ARG A 13 -1.22 -50.43 -29.09
N SER A 14 -0.25 -49.62 -28.66
CA SER A 14 0.29 -49.72 -27.31
C SER A 14 -0.78 -49.26 -26.32
N ARG A 15 -1.16 -50.13 -25.39
CA ARG A 15 -2.01 -49.77 -24.25
C ARG A 15 -1.14 -49.02 -23.25
N ALA A 16 -1.28 -47.70 -23.20
CA ALA A 16 -0.71 -46.90 -22.11
C ALA A 16 -1.35 -47.34 -20.79
N ARG A 17 -0.52 -47.83 -19.87
CA ARG A 17 -0.90 -48.26 -18.53
C ARG A 17 -1.04 -46.99 -17.67
N ILE A 18 -2.26 -46.63 -17.31
CA ILE A 18 -2.56 -45.52 -16.39
C ILE A 18 -2.03 -45.91 -15.01
N GLN A 19 -1.02 -45.18 -14.51
CA GLN A 19 -0.58 -45.27 -13.12
C GLN A 19 -1.57 -44.54 -12.20
N PRO A 20 -1.86 -45.06 -11.00
CA PRO A 20 -2.70 -44.36 -10.03
C PRO A 20 -1.97 -43.09 -9.53
N PRO A 21 -2.73 -42.06 -9.09
CA PRO A 21 -2.13 -40.83 -8.58
C PRO A 21 -1.28 -41.15 -7.35
N GLY A 22 0.02 -40.91 -7.47
CA GLY A 22 0.98 -41.04 -6.38
C GLY A 22 0.62 -40.04 -5.28
N THR A 23 0.61 -40.53 -4.05
CA THR A 23 0.52 -39.78 -2.81
C THR A 23 1.41 -38.53 -2.89
N LEU A 24 0.79 -37.35 -2.83
CA LEU A 24 1.48 -36.05 -2.80
C LEU A 24 2.55 -36.10 -1.71
N GLY A 25 3.81 -36.17 -2.13
CA GLY A 25 4.96 -36.00 -1.26
C GLY A 25 4.83 -34.66 -0.56
N ARG A 26 4.91 -34.69 0.77
CA ARG A 26 4.97 -33.53 1.64
C ARG A 26 6.06 -32.59 1.11
N VAL A 27 5.67 -31.44 0.54
CA VAL A 27 6.61 -30.38 0.18
C VAL A 27 7.07 -29.72 1.48
N THR A 28 8.06 -30.34 2.13
CA THR A 28 8.82 -29.74 3.24
C THR A 28 10.08 -29.13 2.67
N ASP A 29 9.97 -27.94 2.10
CA ASP A 29 11.05 -26.96 2.17
C ASP A 29 10.48 -25.56 1.87
N THR A 30 9.73 -25.00 2.82
CA THR A 30 9.45 -23.56 2.79
C THR A 30 10.77 -22.86 3.08
N LYS A 31 11.50 -22.48 2.02
CA LYS A 31 12.68 -21.61 2.11
C LYS A 31 12.27 -20.34 2.86
N THR A 32 12.63 -20.27 4.13
CA THR A 32 12.43 -19.11 4.97
C THR A 32 13.22 -17.94 4.39
N ARG A 33 12.60 -16.76 4.29
CA ARG A 33 13.25 -15.54 3.80
C ARG A 33 14.36 -15.11 4.75
N LYS A 34 15.24 -14.21 4.29
CA LYS A 34 16.40 -13.73 5.09
C LYS A 34 16.01 -13.14 6.45
N ASP A 35 14.82 -12.56 6.52
CA ASP A 35 14.25 -11.97 7.73
C ASP A 35 13.39 -12.93 8.57
N GLY A 36 13.35 -14.22 8.21
CA GLY A 36 12.58 -15.23 8.95
C GLY A 36 11.14 -15.42 8.47
N ARG A 37 10.64 -14.57 7.56
CA ARG A 37 9.25 -14.64 7.09
C ARG A 37 9.01 -15.78 6.09
N SER A 38 7.76 -16.21 6.02
CA SER A 38 7.25 -17.01 4.92
C SER A 38 7.05 -16.16 3.64
N PRO A 39 6.98 -16.77 2.45
CA PRO A 39 6.79 -16.02 1.20
C PRO A 39 5.50 -15.21 1.15
N ASN A 40 4.44 -15.64 1.83
CA ASN A 40 3.12 -15.00 1.80
C ASN A 40 2.84 -14.11 3.01
N GLU A 41 3.86 -13.67 3.74
CA GLU A 41 3.74 -12.94 5.00
C GLU A 41 4.23 -11.50 4.88
N LEU A 42 3.42 -10.56 5.36
CA LEU A 42 3.79 -9.15 5.51
C LEU A 42 4.93 -8.99 6.53
N ARG A 43 5.70 -7.90 6.45
CA ARG A 43 6.54 -7.48 7.59
C ARG A 43 5.67 -7.13 8.78
N SER A 44 6.30 -6.93 9.94
CA SER A 44 5.64 -6.27 11.07
C SER A 44 5.11 -4.91 10.62
N ILE A 45 3.79 -4.71 10.71
CA ILE A 45 3.15 -3.45 10.35
C ILE A 45 2.76 -2.71 11.63
N SER A 46 3.03 -1.41 11.69
CA SER A 46 2.58 -0.49 12.73
C SER A 46 1.97 0.74 12.07
N ILE A 47 0.81 1.17 12.57
CA ILE A 47 0.14 2.40 12.13
C ILE A 47 -0.14 3.23 13.38
N THR A 48 0.49 4.40 13.48
CA THR A 48 0.32 5.35 14.59
C THR A 48 -0.39 6.59 14.10
N ARG A 49 -1.62 6.82 14.55
CA ARG A 49 -2.39 8.05 14.31
C ARG A 49 -1.94 9.17 15.22
N ASN A 50 -2.31 10.40 14.86
CA ASN A 50 -2.02 11.64 15.60
C ASN A 50 -0.52 11.79 15.91
N TRP A 51 0.34 11.44 14.96
CA TRP A 51 1.79 11.47 15.18
C TRP A 51 2.33 12.91 15.26
N GLN A 52 1.84 13.80 14.39
CA GLN A 52 1.99 15.26 14.52
C GLN A 52 0.68 15.92 14.92
N VAL A 53 0.79 17.08 15.58
CA VAL A 53 -0.36 17.84 16.11
C VAL A 53 -1.00 18.76 15.06
N ASN A 54 -0.23 19.19 14.05
CA ASN A 54 -0.66 20.28 13.16
C ASN A 54 -1.42 19.84 11.90
N GLY A 55 -1.41 18.55 11.55
CA GLY A 55 -2.16 18.05 10.40
C GLY A 55 -3.58 17.63 10.80
N GLU A 56 -4.57 17.92 9.96
CA GLU A 56 -5.94 17.45 10.17
C GLU A 56 -6.07 15.92 10.12
N GLY A 57 -5.09 15.26 9.50
CA GLY A 57 -4.74 13.86 9.77
C GLY A 57 -3.23 13.69 9.77
N SER A 58 -2.69 12.89 10.69
CA SER A 58 -1.24 12.66 10.77
C SER A 58 -0.95 11.23 11.20
N VAL A 59 -0.24 10.48 10.35
CA VAL A 59 -0.03 9.05 10.53
C VAL A 59 1.44 8.71 10.28
N LEU A 60 2.07 8.03 11.23
CA LEU A 60 3.31 7.30 10.98
C LEU A 60 2.96 5.85 10.66
N VAL A 61 3.29 5.41 9.44
CA VAL A 61 3.13 4.02 9.00
C VAL A 61 4.49 3.34 8.87
N GLU A 62 4.60 2.13 9.40
CA GLU A 62 5.84 1.34 9.42
C GLU A 62 5.60 -0.04 8.83
N PHE A 63 6.37 -0.40 7.80
CA PHE A 63 6.40 -1.71 7.16
C PHE A 63 7.78 -2.32 7.44
N GLY A 64 7.89 -3.05 8.54
CA GLY A 64 9.17 -3.45 9.11
C GLY A 64 10.05 -2.22 9.39
N ARG A 65 11.12 -2.05 8.61
CA ARG A 65 12.06 -0.94 8.74
C ARG A 65 11.73 0.27 7.85
N THR A 66 10.79 0.13 6.91
CA THR A 66 10.29 1.26 6.12
C THR A 66 9.38 2.10 7.00
N ARG A 67 9.62 3.41 7.06
CA ARG A 67 8.86 4.37 7.87
C ARG A 67 8.46 5.56 7.01
N VAL A 68 7.17 5.81 6.91
CA VAL A 68 6.62 6.93 6.15
C VAL A 68 5.70 7.72 7.05
N LEU A 69 5.96 9.02 7.15
CA LEU A 69 5.04 9.97 7.75
C LEU A 69 4.08 10.44 6.65
N CYS A 70 2.78 10.26 6.88
CA CYS A 70 1.71 10.72 6.02
C CYS A 70 0.91 11.80 6.75
N VAL A 71 0.94 13.02 6.23
CA VAL A 71 0.17 14.15 6.79
C VAL A 71 -0.87 14.58 5.78
N ALA A 72 -2.11 14.73 6.23
CA ALA A 72 -3.21 15.28 5.46
C ALA A 72 -3.47 16.71 5.93
N SER A 73 -3.26 17.66 5.03
CA SER A 73 -3.61 19.06 5.24
C SER A 73 -4.92 19.40 4.52
N PHE A 74 -5.90 19.89 5.27
CA PHE A 74 -7.19 20.30 4.75
C PHE A 74 -7.21 21.81 4.49
N VAL A 75 -7.54 22.21 3.27
CA VAL A 75 -7.63 23.62 2.88
C VAL A 75 -9.00 23.90 2.25
N GLU A 76 -9.69 24.94 2.73
CA GLU A 76 -10.92 25.42 2.10
C GLU A 76 -10.60 26.00 0.70
N GLY A 77 -11.38 25.59 -0.28
CA GLY A 77 -11.18 25.94 -1.68
C GLY A 77 -10.52 24.82 -2.49
N VAL A 78 -10.47 25.05 -3.80
CA VAL A 78 -9.96 24.10 -4.81
C VAL A 78 -8.99 24.78 -5.78
N PRO A 79 -8.15 24.01 -6.49
CA PRO A 79 -7.34 24.55 -7.57
C PRO A 79 -8.17 25.37 -8.56
N ARG A 80 -7.57 26.41 -9.16
CA ARG A 80 -8.27 27.37 -10.04
C ARG A 80 -9.10 26.70 -11.15
N TRP A 81 -8.63 25.58 -11.69
CA TRP A 81 -9.28 24.84 -12.78
C TRP A 81 -10.51 24.01 -12.32
N ARG A 82 -10.73 23.85 -11.01
CA ARG A 82 -11.93 23.19 -10.42
C ARG A 82 -12.92 24.16 -9.78
N LYS A 83 -12.53 25.43 -9.59
CA LYS A 83 -13.34 26.41 -8.87
C LYS A 83 -14.70 26.60 -9.54
N GLY A 84 -15.77 26.60 -8.75
CA GLY A 84 -17.15 26.72 -9.22
C GLY A 84 -17.78 25.42 -9.69
N GLY A 85 -17.04 24.30 -9.65
CA GLY A 85 -17.55 22.97 -10.02
C GLY A 85 -18.30 22.27 -8.89
N GLY A 86 -18.19 22.75 -7.64
CA GLY A 86 -18.80 22.09 -6.47
C GLY A 86 -18.15 20.77 -6.06
N GLU A 87 -17.03 20.40 -6.68
CA GLU A 87 -16.26 19.20 -6.40
C GLU A 87 -14.93 19.54 -5.74
N GLY A 88 -14.55 18.74 -4.76
CA GLY A 88 -13.28 18.84 -4.04
C GLY A 88 -12.12 18.26 -4.80
N TRP A 89 -10.96 18.28 -4.15
CA TRP A 89 -9.73 17.78 -4.72
C TRP A 89 -8.90 17.06 -3.67
N VAL A 90 -8.37 15.89 -4.03
CA VAL A 90 -7.36 15.21 -3.23
C VAL A 90 -6.10 15.13 -4.06
N THR A 91 -4.95 15.50 -3.51
CA THR A 91 -3.65 15.40 -4.18
C THR A 91 -2.61 14.89 -3.20
N ALA A 92 -1.44 14.51 -3.70
CA ALA A 92 -0.36 14.04 -2.86
C ALA A 92 1.00 14.54 -3.34
N GLU A 93 1.89 14.73 -2.37
CA GLU A 93 3.31 14.93 -2.56
C GLU A 93 4.05 13.81 -1.84
N TYR A 94 5.12 13.33 -2.45
CA TYR A 94 5.96 12.28 -1.90
C TYR A 94 7.39 12.81 -1.86
N ALA A 95 8.08 12.57 -0.77
CA ALA A 95 9.49 12.90 -0.67
C ALA A 95 10.23 11.85 0.16
N MET A 96 11.54 11.75 -0.08
CA MET A 96 12.41 10.92 0.73
C MET A 96 13.45 11.81 1.40
N LEU A 97 13.63 11.64 2.72
CA LEU A 97 14.74 12.28 3.40
C LEU A 97 16.07 11.83 2.77
N PRO A 98 17.09 12.71 2.71
CA PRO A 98 18.41 12.40 2.17
C PRO A 98 19.03 11.11 2.69
N ARG A 99 18.73 10.74 3.94
CA ARG A 99 19.28 9.56 4.61
C ARG A 99 18.22 8.51 4.93
N ALA A 100 17.11 8.50 4.18
CA ALA A 100 16.10 7.46 4.32
C ALA A 100 16.64 6.08 3.90
N GLY A 101 17.40 6.02 2.81
CA GLY A 101 18.06 4.79 2.34
C GLY A 101 19.45 4.57 2.95
N SER A 102 20.10 3.46 2.55
CA SER A 102 21.47 3.10 2.96
C SER A 102 22.52 4.11 2.51
N GLU A 103 22.32 4.72 1.34
CA GLU A 103 23.16 5.79 0.80
C GLU A 103 22.49 7.15 0.92
N ARG A 104 23.30 8.21 1.03
CA ARG A 104 22.77 9.57 1.13
C ARG A 104 22.44 10.09 -0.26
N SER A 105 21.19 10.47 -0.50
CA SER A 105 20.76 11.22 -1.69
C SER A 105 20.84 12.73 -1.45
N GLY A 106 20.97 13.51 -2.54
CA GLY A 106 20.85 14.97 -2.47
C GLY A 106 19.38 15.39 -2.38
N ARG A 107 19.05 16.44 -1.60
CA ARG A 107 17.70 17.01 -1.55
C ARG A 107 17.29 17.54 -2.93
N GLU A 108 16.09 17.20 -3.39
CA GLU A 108 15.57 17.64 -4.69
C GLU A 108 15.39 19.16 -4.77
N SER A 109 15.05 19.81 -3.65
CA SER A 109 14.97 21.27 -3.53
C SER A 109 16.31 21.97 -3.84
N VAL A 110 17.43 21.42 -3.36
CA VAL A 110 18.77 21.95 -3.62
C VAL A 110 19.19 21.72 -5.07
N ARG A 111 18.72 20.63 -5.67
CA ARG A 111 18.97 20.33 -7.10
C ARG A 111 18.08 21.16 -8.04
N GLY A 112 17.07 21.85 -7.50
CA GLY A 112 16.14 22.70 -8.25
C GLY A 112 15.17 21.93 -9.16
N LYS A 113 15.06 20.60 -9.01
CA LYS A 113 14.18 19.78 -9.85
C LYS A 113 13.71 18.53 -9.10
N ILE A 114 12.40 18.30 -9.17
CA ILE A 114 11.76 17.06 -8.72
C ILE A 114 12.01 15.96 -9.76
N GLY A 115 12.45 14.80 -9.29
CA GLY A 115 12.75 13.63 -10.11
C GLY A 115 11.49 12.95 -10.66
N GLY A 116 11.65 12.20 -11.76
CA GLY A 116 10.56 11.47 -12.39
C GLY A 116 9.89 10.46 -11.45
N ARG A 117 10.68 9.71 -10.69
CA ARG A 117 10.19 8.75 -9.67
C ARG A 117 9.34 9.43 -8.59
N THR A 118 9.78 10.58 -8.10
CA THR A 118 9.01 11.35 -7.11
C THR A 118 7.65 11.75 -7.68
N HIS A 119 7.61 12.29 -8.90
CA HIS A 119 6.35 12.64 -9.56
C HIS A 119 5.44 11.44 -9.85
N GLU A 120 6.02 10.31 -10.26
CA GLU A 120 5.29 9.06 -10.48
C GLU A 120 4.57 8.61 -9.20
N ILE A 121 5.29 8.55 -8.08
CA ILE A 121 4.75 8.11 -6.78
C ILE A 121 3.73 9.11 -6.24
N SER A 122 3.97 10.41 -6.31
CA SER A 122 2.99 11.43 -5.94
C SER A 122 1.67 11.25 -6.72
N ARG A 123 1.76 10.97 -8.02
CA ARG A 123 0.57 10.72 -8.85
C ARG A 123 -0.12 9.41 -8.49
N LEU A 124 0.64 8.34 -8.21
CA LEU A 124 0.11 7.06 -7.74
C LEU A 124 -0.70 7.24 -6.46
N ILE A 125 -0.14 7.91 -5.44
CA ILE A 125 -0.83 8.14 -4.16
C ILE A 125 -2.11 8.96 -4.40
N GLY A 126 -2.01 10.06 -5.13
CA GLY A 126 -3.17 10.89 -5.44
C GLY A 126 -4.27 10.15 -6.21
N ARG A 127 -3.92 9.31 -7.20
CA ARG A 127 -4.90 8.49 -7.95
C ARG A 127 -5.54 7.44 -7.05
N SER A 128 -4.73 6.76 -6.25
CA SER A 128 -5.17 5.71 -5.33
C SER A 128 -6.25 6.23 -4.39
N LEU A 129 -5.99 7.36 -3.73
CA LEU A 129 -6.90 7.94 -2.75
C LEU A 129 -8.16 8.52 -3.41
N ARG A 130 -8.03 9.23 -4.55
CA ARG A 130 -9.20 9.72 -5.30
C ARG A 130 -10.10 8.59 -5.80
N GLY A 131 -9.58 7.36 -5.94
CA GLY A 131 -10.35 6.19 -6.35
C GLY A 131 -11.49 5.81 -5.38
N VAL A 132 -11.45 6.27 -4.13
CA VAL A 132 -12.48 5.98 -3.11
C VAL A 132 -13.15 7.22 -2.53
N VAL A 133 -12.78 8.42 -2.98
CA VAL A 133 -13.35 9.68 -2.48
C VAL A 133 -14.46 10.17 -3.40
N ASP A 134 -15.66 10.37 -2.85
CA ASP A 134 -16.71 11.16 -3.50
C ASP A 134 -16.32 12.65 -3.42
N VAL A 135 -15.67 13.14 -4.48
CA VAL A 135 -15.22 14.53 -4.57
C VAL A 135 -16.37 15.53 -4.54
N ALA A 136 -17.57 15.15 -4.98
CA ALA A 136 -18.73 16.03 -4.86
C ALA A 136 -19.20 16.12 -3.39
N ALA A 137 -19.12 15.03 -2.64
CA ALA A 137 -19.41 15.03 -1.20
C ALA A 137 -18.36 15.77 -0.37
N LEU A 138 -17.09 15.77 -0.81
CA LEU A 138 -16.02 16.55 -0.18
C LEU A 138 -16.29 18.06 -0.25
N GLY A 139 -17.08 18.53 -1.22
CA GLY A 139 -17.33 19.95 -1.46
C GLY A 139 -16.08 20.67 -1.98
N GLU A 140 -16.13 21.99 -2.18
CA GLU A 140 -14.98 22.76 -2.69
C GLU A 140 -13.86 22.92 -1.63
N ASN A 141 -13.26 21.80 -1.25
CA ASN A 141 -12.16 21.69 -0.32
C ASN A 141 -11.05 20.84 -0.95
N THR A 142 -9.82 21.11 -0.56
CA THR A 142 -8.64 20.37 -1.00
C THR A 142 -8.01 19.66 0.18
N ILE A 143 -7.70 18.38 0.00
CA ILE A 143 -6.84 17.62 0.92
C ILE A 143 -5.54 17.30 0.20
N THR A 144 -4.42 17.80 0.73
CA THR A 144 -3.08 17.47 0.25
C THR A 144 -2.45 16.46 1.20
N LEU A 145 -1.95 15.36 0.64
CA LEU A 145 -1.26 14.31 1.37
C LEU A 145 0.25 14.43 1.18
N ASP A 146 0.96 14.82 2.23
CA ASP A 146 2.41 14.84 2.26
C ASP A 146 2.93 13.52 2.82
N CYS A 147 3.63 12.76 1.98
CA CYS A 147 4.18 11.45 2.32
C CYS A 147 5.71 11.52 2.36
N ASP A 148 6.25 11.75 3.55
CA ASP A 148 7.68 11.86 3.82
C ASP A 148 8.26 10.53 4.30
N VAL A 149 9.14 9.95 3.50
CA VAL A 149 9.87 8.74 3.90
C VAL A 149 11.01 9.11 4.85
N LEU A 150 10.87 8.65 6.09
CA LEU A 150 11.85 8.84 7.15
C LEU A 150 12.95 7.76 7.09
N GLN A 151 12.55 6.53 6.76
CA GLN A 151 13.45 5.39 6.59
C GLN A 151 12.92 4.49 5.47
N ALA A 152 13.81 4.01 4.61
CA ALA A 152 13.47 3.23 3.43
C ALA A 152 14.18 1.87 3.45
N ASP A 153 13.39 0.81 3.42
CA ASP A 153 13.83 -0.58 3.29
C ASP A 153 12.87 -1.34 2.38
N GLY A 154 12.54 -0.79 1.20
CA GLY A 154 11.59 -1.39 0.25
C GLY A 154 10.11 -1.15 0.57
N GLY A 155 9.27 -1.07 -0.46
CA GLY A 155 7.82 -0.85 -0.32
C GLY A 155 7.43 0.55 0.15
N THR A 156 8.26 1.59 -0.04
CA THR A 156 7.96 2.94 0.50
C THR A 156 6.70 3.56 -0.11
N ARG A 157 6.45 3.34 -1.40
CA ARG A 157 5.27 3.88 -2.09
C ARG A 157 3.97 3.22 -1.64
N THR A 158 4.01 1.92 -1.35
CA THR A 158 2.84 1.15 -0.91
C THR A 158 2.53 1.39 0.56
N ALA A 159 3.57 1.52 1.40
CA ALA A 159 3.43 2.05 2.76
C ALA A 159 2.80 3.46 2.74
N ALA A 160 3.27 4.36 1.88
CA ALA A 160 2.73 5.71 1.75
C ALA A 160 1.24 5.72 1.39
N VAL A 161 0.79 4.93 0.40
CA VAL A 161 -0.64 4.81 0.06
C VAL A 161 -1.46 4.33 1.28
N THR A 162 -0.97 3.29 1.96
CA THR A 162 -1.65 2.68 3.11
C THR A 162 -1.77 3.64 4.30
N GLY A 163 -0.71 4.39 4.62
CA GLY A 163 -0.73 5.40 5.69
C GLY A 163 -1.53 6.65 5.32
N ALA A 164 -1.41 7.12 4.07
CA ALA A 164 -2.11 8.30 3.59
C ALA A 164 -3.62 8.12 3.56
N TYR A 165 -4.12 6.90 3.35
CA TYR A 165 -5.55 6.60 3.51
C TYR A 165 -6.05 6.90 4.93
N VAL A 166 -5.31 6.48 5.96
CA VAL A 166 -5.69 6.72 7.36
C VAL A 166 -5.64 8.22 7.67
N ALA A 167 -4.61 8.93 7.21
CA ALA A 167 -4.52 10.38 7.37
C ALA A 167 -5.65 11.12 6.64
N LEU A 168 -6.02 10.67 5.44
CA LEU A 168 -7.16 11.19 4.68
C LEU A 168 -8.48 11.00 5.43
N ALA A 169 -8.70 9.81 6.01
CA ALA A 169 -9.90 9.54 6.80
C ALA A 169 -10.02 10.49 8.01
N ASP A 170 -8.91 10.72 8.71
CA ASP A 170 -8.85 11.68 9.82
C ASP A 170 -9.15 13.11 9.36
N ALA A 171 -8.56 13.56 8.24
CA ALA A 171 -8.81 14.90 7.69
C ALA A 171 -10.25 15.09 7.22
N VAL A 172 -10.88 14.07 6.62
CA VAL A 172 -12.31 14.11 6.24
C VAL A 172 -13.20 14.16 7.48
N ALA A 173 -12.90 13.36 8.51
CA ALA A 173 -13.62 13.41 9.79
C ALA A 173 -13.49 14.80 10.44
N TRP A 174 -12.29 15.37 10.45
CA TRP A 174 -12.04 16.74 10.92
C TRP A 174 -12.86 17.77 10.14
N GLY A 175 -12.82 17.72 8.80
CA GLY A 175 -13.57 18.64 7.94
C GLY A 175 -15.07 18.53 8.12
N THR A 176 -15.57 17.33 8.41
CA THR A 176 -16.98 17.08 8.74
C THR A 176 -17.35 17.70 10.08
N ARG A 177 -16.54 17.49 11.13
CA ARG A 177 -16.77 18.09 12.47
C ARG A 177 -16.75 19.62 12.43
N ARG A 178 -15.91 20.22 11.59
CA ARG A 178 -15.82 21.67 11.41
C ARG A 178 -16.92 22.24 10.51
N GLY A 179 -17.71 21.39 9.84
CA GLY A 179 -18.80 21.81 8.95
C GLY A 179 -18.35 22.22 7.54
N TYR A 180 -17.07 22.07 7.19
CA TYR A 180 -16.56 22.27 5.83
C TYR A 180 -17.05 21.20 4.86
N VAL A 181 -17.18 19.97 5.36
CA VAL A 181 -17.69 18.82 4.62
C VAL A 181 -19.10 18.52 5.11
N LYS A 182 -20.08 18.64 4.23
CA LYS A 182 -21.50 18.41 4.59
C LYS A 182 -21.82 16.93 4.48
N ALA A 183 -22.12 16.31 5.61
CA ALA A 183 -22.58 14.93 5.64
C ALA A 183 -23.79 14.74 4.73
N ARG A 184 -23.69 13.79 3.78
CA ARG A 184 -24.80 13.37 2.93
C ARG A 184 -25.36 12.07 3.48
N ALA A 185 -26.66 12.06 3.80
CA ALA A 185 -27.31 10.87 4.34
C ALA A 185 -27.10 9.66 3.41
N GLY A 186 -26.56 8.56 3.95
CA GLY A 186 -26.36 7.30 3.23
C GLY A 186 -25.22 7.28 2.21
N LYS A 187 -24.41 8.35 2.09
CA LYS A 187 -23.23 8.39 1.20
C LYS A 187 -22.02 8.95 1.93
N PRO A 188 -21.12 8.10 2.45
CA PRO A 188 -19.89 8.58 3.07
C PRO A 188 -18.99 9.25 2.01
N VAL A 189 -18.21 10.25 2.43
CA VAL A 189 -17.25 10.95 1.56
C VAL A 189 -16.14 10.01 1.09
N ILE A 190 -15.78 9.04 1.94
CA ILE A 190 -14.87 7.95 1.61
C ILE A 190 -15.71 6.68 1.51
N ALA A 191 -15.80 6.09 0.31
CA ALA A 191 -16.70 4.99 0.00
C ALA A 191 -16.16 3.61 0.44
N ASP A 192 -14.83 3.45 0.50
CA ASP A 192 -14.16 2.20 0.83
C ASP A 192 -12.76 2.49 1.40
N SER A 193 -12.11 1.48 1.99
CA SER A 193 -10.69 1.60 2.37
C SER A 193 -9.78 1.46 1.16
N VAL A 194 -8.54 1.96 1.27
CA VAL A 194 -7.49 1.75 0.26
C VAL A 194 -6.20 1.35 0.96
N SER A 195 -5.61 0.25 0.50
CA SER A 195 -4.27 -0.17 0.89
C SER A 195 -3.47 -0.56 -0.34
N ALA A 196 -2.15 -0.62 -0.16
CA ALA A 196 -1.26 -1.09 -1.19
C ALA A 196 -0.15 -1.96 -0.61
N VAL A 197 0.29 -2.93 -1.39
CA VAL A 197 1.40 -3.82 -1.02
C VAL A 197 2.26 -4.15 -2.24
N SER A 198 3.55 -4.36 -2.02
CA SER A 198 4.44 -4.87 -3.06
C SER A 198 4.42 -6.39 -3.07
N VAL A 199 4.59 -6.98 -4.25
CA VAL A 199 4.77 -8.42 -4.45
C VAL A 199 5.84 -8.60 -5.53
N GLY A 200 6.51 -9.74 -5.55
CA GLY A 200 7.42 -10.05 -6.65
C GLY A 200 7.95 -11.46 -6.60
N ILE A 201 8.74 -11.82 -7.60
CA ILE A 201 9.36 -13.14 -7.71
C ILE A 201 10.81 -13.00 -7.30
N ILE A 202 11.21 -13.77 -6.28
CA ILE A 202 12.57 -13.83 -5.74
C ILE A 202 13.10 -15.25 -5.90
N ASP A 203 14.13 -15.44 -6.71
CA ASP A 203 14.73 -16.75 -6.98
C ASP A 203 13.69 -17.81 -7.41
N GLY A 204 12.69 -17.39 -8.19
CA GLY A 204 11.57 -18.22 -8.66
C GLY A 204 10.43 -18.41 -7.64
N ILE A 205 10.49 -17.74 -6.49
CA ILE A 205 9.47 -17.84 -5.43
C ILE A 205 8.66 -16.53 -5.38
N PRO A 206 7.33 -16.58 -5.58
CA PRO A 206 6.45 -15.43 -5.35
C PRO A 206 6.43 -15.03 -3.88
N CYS A 207 6.73 -13.76 -3.60
CA CYS A 207 6.89 -13.20 -2.27
C CYS A 207 6.05 -11.93 -2.10
N LEU A 208 5.49 -11.79 -0.90
CA LEU A 208 4.72 -10.63 -0.44
C LEU A 208 5.59 -9.65 0.34
N ASP A 209 5.38 -8.36 0.13
CA ASP A 209 5.97 -7.24 0.88
C ASP A 209 7.51 -7.32 0.93
N LEU A 210 8.12 -6.93 -0.18
CA LEU A 210 9.56 -7.04 -0.42
C LEU A 210 10.35 -5.94 0.34
N PRO A 211 11.33 -6.30 1.19
CA PRO A 211 12.32 -5.37 1.68
C PRO A 211 13.31 -5.00 0.57
N TYR A 212 14.11 -3.95 0.79
CA TYR A 212 15.01 -3.41 -0.25
C TYR A 212 15.93 -4.49 -0.83
N GLU A 213 16.49 -5.35 0.01
CA GLU A 213 17.42 -6.41 -0.41
C GLU A 213 16.79 -7.47 -1.34
N GLU A 214 15.47 -7.67 -1.24
CA GLU A 214 14.74 -8.58 -2.13
C GLU A 214 14.29 -7.86 -3.39
N ASP A 215 13.78 -6.63 -3.25
CA ASP A 215 13.31 -5.78 -4.35
C ASP A 215 14.39 -5.59 -5.43
N VAL A 216 15.62 -5.27 -5.02
CA VAL A 216 16.74 -5.05 -5.97
C VAL A 216 17.21 -6.30 -6.72
N ARG A 217 16.80 -7.50 -6.29
CA ARG A 217 17.15 -8.77 -6.94
C ARG A 217 15.94 -9.49 -7.52
N ALA A 218 14.76 -8.87 -7.46
CA ALA A 218 13.53 -9.47 -7.95
C ALA A 218 13.59 -9.65 -9.46
N GLN A 219 13.12 -10.80 -9.97
CA GLN A 219 12.97 -10.99 -11.41
C GLN A 219 11.77 -10.20 -11.96
N THR A 220 10.76 -10.03 -11.12
CA THR A 220 9.53 -9.28 -11.38
C THR A 220 9.09 -8.68 -10.07
N ASP A 221 8.78 -7.39 -10.06
CA ASP A 221 8.20 -6.68 -8.94
C ASP A 221 6.90 -6.00 -9.36
N MET A 222 5.99 -5.84 -8.41
CA MET A 222 4.71 -5.24 -8.64
C MET A 222 4.20 -4.52 -7.40
N ASN A 223 3.56 -3.38 -7.63
CA ASN A 223 2.86 -2.61 -6.62
C ASN A 223 1.37 -2.68 -6.92
N VAL A 224 0.58 -3.17 -5.96
CA VAL A 224 -0.85 -3.42 -6.14
C VAL A 224 -1.64 -2.60 -5.14
N VAL A 225 -2.53 -1.76 -5.66
CA VAL A 225 -3.46 -0.92 -4.87
C VAL A 225 -4.86 -1.50 -4.99
N GLN A 226 -5.50 -1.78 -3.85
CA GLN A 226 -6.86 -2.32 -3.80
C GLN A 226 -7.75 -1.54 -2.84
N THR A 227 -9.05 -1.59 -3.12
CA THR A 227 -10.08 -1.16 -2.18
C THR A 227 -10.32 -2.24 -1.10
N GLY A 228 -10.98 -1.89 0.00
CA GLY A 228 -11.38 -2.85 1.05
C GLY A 228 -12.29 -3.97 0.54
N ALA A 229 -13.12 -3.70 -0.47
CA ALA A 229 -13.92 -4.71 -1.17
C ALA A 229 -13.10 -5.63 -2.09
N GLY A 230 -11.78 -5.43 -2.22
CA GLY A 230 -10.88 -6.24 -3.04
C GLY A 230 -10.76 -5.80 -4.51
N ASN A 231 -11.42 -4.70 -4.90
CA ASN A 231 -11.33 -4.18 -6.27
C ASN A 231 -9.96 -3.53 -6.51
N PHE A 232 -9.38 -3.71 -7.70
CA PHE A 232 -8.11 -3.07 -8.06
C PHE A 232 -8.31 -1.60 -8.45
N ILE A 233 -7.50 -0.72 -7.86
CA ILE A 233 -7.39 0.67 -8.32
C ILE A 233 -6.22 0.82 -9.30
N GLU A 234 -5.07 0.24 -8.98
CA GLU A 234 -3.88 0.31 -9.82
C GLU A 234 -3.01 -0.94 -9.61
N VAL A 235 -2.48 -1.46 -10.71
CA VAL A 235 -1.53 -2.58 -10.74
C VAL A 235 -0.33 -2.11 -11.57
N GLN A 236 0.80 -1.87 -10.92
CA GLN A 236 2.05 -1.49 -11.58
C GLN A 236 3.04 -2.64 -11.47
N GLY A 237 3.19 -3.45 -12.52
CA GLY A 237 4.13 -4.57 -12.57
C GLY A 237 5.23 -4.36 -13.60
N THR A 238 6.45 -4.69 -13.24
CA THR A 238 7.64 -4.59 -14.11
C THR A 238 8.36 -5.93 -14.14
N ALA A 239 8.72 -6.36 -15.34
CA ALA A 239 9.67 -7.44 -15.54
C ALA A 239 11.07 -6.83 -15.62
N GLU A 240 11.89 -7.02 -14.59
CA GLU A 240 13.26 -6.48 -14.55
C GLU A 240 14.22 -7.28 -15.46
N HIS A 241 13.94 -8.58 -15.66
CA HIS A 241 14.74 -9.47 -16.51
C HIS A 241 13.89 -10.27 -17.51
N ALA A 242 13.24 -11.33 -17.04
CA ALA A 242 12.41 -12.18 -17.88
C ALA A 242 10.94 -11.72 -17.80
N PRO A 243 10.20 -11.69 -18.94
CA PRO A 243 8.76 -11.50 -18.91
C PRO A 243 8.09 -12.56 -18.03
N PHE A 244 7.07 -12.16 -17.27
CA PHE A 244 6.23 -13.07 -16.50
C PHE A 244 4.97 -13.45 -17.28
N ASP A 245 4.46 -14.66 -17.02
CA ASP A 245 3.25 -15.16 -17.67
C ASP A 245 1.95 -14.82 -16.90
N ARG A 246 0.80 -15.21 -17.45
CA ARG A 246 -0.51 -14.95 -16.85
C ARG A 246 -0.71 -15.68 -15.51
N THR A 247 -0.11 -16.84 -15.34
CA THR A 247 -0.20 -17.65 -14.13
C THR A 247 0.62 -17.02 -13.02
N GLU A 248 1.83 -16.56 -13.35
CA GLU A 248 2.71 -15.82 -12.44
C GLU A 248 2.06 -14.51 -12.01
N LEU A 249 1.51 -13.73 -12.95
CA LEU A 249 0.72 -12.53 -12.65
C LEU A 249 -0.44 -12.85 -11.69
N GLY A 250 -1.21 -13.90 -11.96
CA GLY A 250 -2.31 -14.32 -11.09
C GLY A 250 -1.84 -14.62 -9.66
N THR A 251 -0.74 -15.36 -9.53
CA THR A 251 -0.17 -15.72 -8.22
C THR A 251 0.28 -14.48 -7.43
N LEU A 252 0.89 -13.51 -8.09
CA LEU A 252 1.27 -12.24 -7.47
C LEU A 252 0.05 -11.42 -7.03
N LEU A 253 -1.01 -11.39 -7.84
CA LEU A 253 -2.26 -10.71 -7.48
C LEU A 253 -3.00 -11.39 -6.32
N ASP A 254 -2.94 -12.71 -6.21
CA ASP A 254 -3.50 -13.45 -5.07
C ASP A 254 -2.76 -13.12 -3.77
N LEU A 255 -1.42 -13.07 -3.81
CA LEU A 255 -0.59 -12.62 -2.69
C LEU A 255 -0.91 -11.18 -2.30
N ALA A 256 -1.02 -10.28 -3.28
CA ALA A 256 -1.33 -8.89 -3.04
C ALA A 256 -2.72 -8.70 -2.43
N THR A 257 -3.72 -9.46 -2.90
CA THR A 257 -5.09 -9.45 -2.36
C THR A 257 -5.11 -9.88 -0.91
N LYS A 258 -4.38 -10.96 -0.58
CA LYS A 258 -4.21 -11.39 0.82
C LYS A 258 -3.58 -10.28 1.67
N GLY A 259 -2.45 -9.72 1.24
CA GLY A 259 -1.74 -8.67 1.97
C GLY A 259 -2.59 -7.41 2.16
N ASN A 260 -3.30 -6.96 1.13
CA ASN A 260 -4.19 -5.81 1.21
C ASN A 260 -5.37 -6.05 2.16
N ALA A 261 -5.93 -7.26 2.22
CA ALA A 261 -6.97 -7.58 3.20
C ALA A 261 -6.45 -7.49 4.65
N GLU A 262 -5.22 -7.96 4.91
CA GLU A 262 -4.57 -7.83 6.22
C GLU A 262 -4.30 -6.34 6.58
N LEU A 263 -3.84 -5.54 5.63
CA LEU A 263 -3.62 -4.10 5.80
C LEU A 263 -4.94 -3.34 6.05
N ALA A 264 -6.00 -3.64 5.31
CA ALA A 264 -7.32 -3.05 5.50
C ALA A 264 -7.87 -3.33 6.91
N ALA A 265 -7.64 -4.53 7.44
CA ALA A 265 -8.02 -4.86 8.82
C ALA A 265 -7.26 -4.03 9.87
N LEU A 266 -5.97 -3.76 9.65
CA LEU A 266 -5.18 -2.87 10.52
C LEU A 266 -5.67 -1.42 10.44
N GLN A 267 -5.97 -0.93 9.23
CA GLN A 267 -6.55 0.40 9.02
C GLN A 267 -7.89 0.56 9.74
N ALA A 268 -8.78 -0.43 9.63
CA ALA A 268 -10.06 -0.41 10.33
C ALA A 268 -9.88 -0.38 11.86
N ARG A 269 -8.95 -1.18 12.40
CA ARG A 269 -8.63 -1.20 13.84
C ARG A 269 -8.09 0.14 14.32
N VAL A 270 -7.18 0.78 13.58
CA VAL A 270 -6.57 2.04 14.02
C VAL A 270 -7.56 3.21 13.93
N LEU A 271 -8.43 3.22 12.91
CA LEU A 271 -9.48 4.22 12.74
C LEU A 271 -10.62 4.07 13.74
N ALA A 272 -10.84 2.87 14.28
CA ALA A 272 -11.79 2.64 15.39
C ALA A 272 -11.25 3.09 16.76
N GLY A 273 -9.97 3.45 16.85
CA GLY A 273 -9.37 3.99 18.06
C GLY A 273 -9.62 5.49 18.28
N PRO A 274 -9.12 6.05 19.40
CA PRO A 274 -9.21 7.47 19.71
C PRO A 274 -8.70 8.36 18.57
N ASP A 275 -9.36 9.49 18.33
CA ASP A 275 -9.04 10.41 17.23
C ASP A 275 -8.36 11.71 17.69
N ASP A 276 -8.14 11.88 18.99
CA ASP A 276 -7.56 13.08 19.62
C ASP A 276 -6.19 12.88 20.28
N VAL A 277 -5.75 11.62 20.42
CA VAL A 277 -4.46 11.24 21.03
C VAL A 277 -3.68 10.29 20.13
N PRO A 278 -2.34 10.22 20.27
CA PRO A 278 -1.55 9.20 19.59
C PRO A 278 -2.06 7.79 19.87
N PHE A 279 -2.38 7.05 18.82
CA PHE A 279 -2.92 5.70 18.93
C PHE A 279 -2.27 4.77 17.90
N THR A 280 -1.71 3.66 18.38
CA THR A 280 -0.94 2.72 17.57
C THR A 280 -1.64 1.37 17.50
N VAL A 281 -1.74 0.83 16.29
CA VAL A 281 -2.09 -0.56 16.03
C VAL A 281 -0.94 -1.23 15.32
N SER A 282 -0.52 -2.39 15.83
CA SER A 282 0.55 -3.19 15.26
C SER A 282 0.11 -4.63 15.02
N THR A 283 0.81 -5.33 14.13
CA THR A 283 0.64 -6.79 13.91
C THR A 283 1.14 -7.61 15.11
N CYS A 284 2.05 -7.07 15.92
CA CYS A 284 2.74 -7.81 16.99
C CYS A 284 2.14 -7.62 18.40
N GLU A 285 1.29 -6.62 18.63
CA GLU A 285 0.78 -6.28 19.98
C GLU A 285 -0.71 -5.90 19.98
N GLN A 286 -1.43 -6.40 20.99
CA GLN A 286 -2.67 -5.81 21.51
C GLN A 286 -2.34 -4.39 22.00
N ALA A 287 -3.13 -3.39 21.60
CA ALA A 287 -2.86 -1.97 21.74
C ALA A 287 -2.19 -1.58 23.08
N VAL A 288 -0.92 -1.18 23.03
CA VAL A 288 -0.21 -0.54 24.14
C VAL A 288 -0.32 0.98 23.95
N GLN A 289 -1.00 1.66 24.88
CA GLN A 289 -1.00 3.11 24.93
C GLN A 289 0.42 3.60 25.30
N SER A 290 1.08 4.33 24.40
CA SER A 290 2.31 5.03 24.75
C SER A 290 2.00 6.24 25.66
N PRO A 291 2.78 6.49 26.71
CA PRO A 291 2.57 7.65 27.57
C PRO A 291 3.04 8.91 26.84
N ALA A 292 2.11 9.80 26.53
CA ALA A 292 2.45 11.16 26.11
C ALA A 292 3.14 11.86 27.29
N GLY A 293 4.31 12.45 27.03
CA GLY A 293 5.11 13.15 28.02
C GLY A 293 4.35 14.32 28.64
N THR A 294 4.13 14.26 29.94
CA THR A 294 3.87 15.43 30.77
C THR A 294 5.13 16.29 30.81
N GLY A 295 5.18 17.32 29.95
CA GLY A 295 6.07 18.46 30.14
C GLY A 295 5.65 19.23 31.39
N PRO A 296 6.59 19.74 32.21
CA PRO A 296 6.24 20.45 33.44
C PRO A 296 5.60 21.79 33.10
N ALA A 297 4.46 22.08 33.73
CA ALA A 297 3.89 23.41 33.76
C ALA A 297 4.86 24.34 34.51
N ALA A 298 5.52 25.22 33.77
CA ALA A 298 6.23 26.35 34.37
C ALA A 298 5.19 27.39 34.79
N GLY A 299 4.91 27.43 36.09
CA GLY A 299 4.17 28.52 36.71
C GLY A 299 4.93 29.83 36.55
N VAL A 300 4.25 30.83 36.02
CA VAL A 300 4.64 32.24 36.13
C VAL A 300 4.16 32.69 37.51
N GLU A 301 5.09 32.91 38.44
CA GLU A 301 4.83 33.65 39.67
C GLU A 301 5.41 35.06 39.53
N GLU A 302 4.59 36.04 39.93
CA GLU A 302 4.86 37.46 40.00
C GLU A 302 5.98 37.78 41.01
N GLY A 303 6.80 38.78 40.67
CA GLY A 303 7.83 39.39 41.53
C GLY A 303 8.54 40.53 40.81
#